data_AF-A0A251VS00-F1
#
_entry.id   AF-A0A251VS00-F1
#
_cell.length_a   1.000
_cell.length_b   1.000
_cell.length_c   1.000
_cell.angle_alpha   90.00
_cell.angle_beta   90.00
_cell.angle_gamma   90.00
#
_symmetry.space_group_name_H-M   'P 1'
#
loop_
_entity.id
_entity.type
_entity.pdbx_description
1 polymer ?
#
loop_
_entity_poly.entity_id
_entity_poly.type
_entity_poly.pdbx_seq_one_letter_code
_entity_poly.pdbx_strand_id
1 'polypeptide(L)'
;MKVYAKVFIGGNQEMEKRTPVDKHGKTNPAWHYTMKYSISEQWLEHHGTMLVIKLYCKRKLGDRYIGEVHQSLKQLYDYAKPLGDSAVVCFPVQVGSAESEGQLCFSYRFGEKVAIEKLMLAESIASFLVTGPGGAI
;
A
#
# COMPACT_ATOMS: atom_id res chain seq x y z
N MET A 1 -14.02 1.77 18.30
CA MET A 1 -13.38 0.52 17.83
C MET A 1 -11.88 0.77 17.76
N LYS A 2 -11.06 -0.29 17.80
CA LYS A 2 -9.60 -0.17 17.70
C LYS A 2 -9.17 -0.53 16.28
N VAL A 3 -9.24 0.40 15.33
CA VAL A 3 -9.18 0.05 13.90
C VAL A 3 -7.79 0.29 13.31
N TYR A 4 -7.33 -0.63 12.47
CA TYR A 4 -6.16 -0.44 11.62
C TYR A 4 -6.44 -0.91 10.20
N ALA A 5 -5.65 -0.42 9.25
CA ALA A 5 -5.71 -0.80 7.85
C ALA A 5 -4.49 -1.65 7.47
N LYS A 6 -4.71 -2.65 6.62
CA LYS A 6 -3.67 -3.40 5.90
C LYS A 6 -3.75 -3.04 4.43
N VAL A 7 -2.64 -2.63 3.85
CA VAL A 7 -2.55 -2.16 2.46
C VAL A 7 -1.62 -3.07 1.70
N PHE A 8 -2.09 -3.61 0.59
CA PHE A 8 -1.31 -4.47 -0.32
C PHE A 8 -1.60 -4.10 -1.77
N ILE A 9 -0.61 -4.34 -2.63
CA ILE A 9 -0.66 -4.03 -4.06
C ILE A 9 -0.42 -5.32 -4.84
N GLY A 10 -1.22 -5.56 -5.87
CA GLY A 10 -1.05 -6.71 -6.77
C GLY A 10 -1.27 -8.08 -6.12
N GLY A 11 -1.98 -8.11 -4.98
CA GLY A 11 -2.24 -9.36 -4.23
C GLY A 11 -1.02 -9.96 -3.52
N ASN A 12 0.15 -9.32 -3.57
CA ASN A 12 1.34 -9.81 -2.90
C ASN A 12 1.28 -9.47 -1.39
N GLN A 13 1.11 -10.50 -0.56
CA GLN A 13 1.08 -10.35 0.90
C GLN A 13 2.43 -9.94 1.49
N GLU A 14 3.55 -10.18 0.80
CA GLU A 14 4.89 -9.76 1.25
C GLU A 14 5.05 -8.24 1.22
N MET A 15 4.31 -7.56 0.33
CA MET A 15 4.28 -6.10 0.25
C MET A 15 3.27 -5.49 1.23
N GLU A 16 2.64 -6.27 2.10
CA GLU A 16 1.65 -5.75 3.04
C GLU A 16 2.29 -4.72 4.00
N LYS A 17 1.67 -3.54 4.09
CA LYS A 17 1.98 -2.54 5.13
C LYS A 17 0.75 -2.27 5.97
N ARG A 18 0.96 -1.87 7.22
CA ARG A 18 -0.12 -1.66 8.19
C ARG A 18 -0.06 -0.27 8.80
N THR A 19 -1.22 0.32 9.04
CA THR A 19 -1.30 1.52 9.89
C THR A 19 -1.17 1.14 11.37
N PRO A 20 -0.81 2.10 12.23
CA PRO A 20 -1.04 1.97 13.65
C PRO A 20 -2.52 1.75 13.96
N VAL A 21 -2.81 1.15 15.12
CA VAL A 21 -4.19 1.01 15.58
C VAL A 21 -4.68 2.36 16.11
N ASP A 22 -5.72 2.91 15.49
CA ASP A 22 -6.45 4.04 16.07
C ASP A 22 -7.22 3.57 17.31
N LYS A 23 -7.06 4.32 18.40
CA LYS A 23 -7.70 4.04 19.70
C LYS A 23 -8.79 5.06 20.05
N HIS A 24 -8.89 6.17 19.30
CA HIS A 24 -9.66 7.35 19.70
C HIS A 24 -10.83 7.66 18.75
N GLY A 25 -10.67 7.42 17.44
CA GLY A 25 -11.67 7.77 16.41
C GLY A 25 -12.99 7.00 16.48
N LYS A 26 -13.11 6.00 17.37
CA LYS A 26 -14.31 5.18 17.59
C LYS A 26 -14.84 4.53 16.31
N THR A 27 -15.80 5.14 15.62
CA THR A 27 -16.42 4.69 14.36
C THR A 27 -15.87 5.43 13.14
N ASN A 28 -15.10 6.51 13.35
CA ASN A 28 -14.43 7.31 12.33
C ASN A 28 -12.91 7.32 12.60
N PRO A 29 -12.20 6.21 12.31
CA PRO A 29 -10.77 6.11 12.58
C PRO A 29 -9.96 7.04 11.68
N ALA A 30 -8.95 7.69 12.25
CA ALA A 30 -7.99 8.51 11.51
C ALA A 30 -6.56 8.06 11.87
N TRP A 31 -5.78 7.66 10.87
CA TRP A 31 -4.43 7.13 11.09
C TRP A 31 -3.31 8.14 10.86
N HIS A 32 -3.52 9.13 9.98
CA HIS A 32 -2.50 10.09 9.54
C HIS A 32 -1.15 9.41 9.24
N TYR A 33 -1.20 8.30 8.50
CA TYR A 33 -0.04 7.44 8.27
C TYR A 33 0.25 7.32 6.77
N THR A 34 1.48 7.60 6.38
CA THR A 34 1.93 7.53 4.99
C THR A 34 2.71 6.25 4.74
N MET A 35 2.36 5.54 3.66
CA MET A 35 3.05 4.35 3.18
C MET A 35 3.70 4.65 1.84
N LYS A 36 4.94 4.21 1.64
CA LYS A 36 5.66 4.31 0.36
C LYS A 36 5.80 2.94 -0.27
N TYR A 37 5.56 2.82 -1.57
CA TYR A 37 5.73 1.59 -2.33
C TYR A 37 6.60 1.85 -3.55
N SER A 38 7.47 0.91 -3.87
CA SER A 38 8.12 0.85 -5.18
C SER A 38 7.31 -0.12 -6.03
N ILE A 39 6.79 0.34 -7.15
CA ILE A 39 5.95 -0.44 -8.06
C ILE A 39 6.58 -0.46 -9.45
N SER A 40 6.33 -1.52 -10.21
CA SER A 40 6.73 -1.59 -11.62
C SER A 40 5.85 -0.66 -12.47
N GLU A 41 6.44 0.01 -13.45
CA GLU A 41 5.69 0.85 -14.41
C GLU A 41 4.60 0.06 -15.14
N GLN A 42 4.86 -1.22 -15.43
CA GLN A 42 3.92 -2.14 -16.08
C GLN A 42 2.60 -2.28 -15.30
N TRP A 43 2.60 -2.05 -13.99
CA TRP A 43 1.38 -2.11 -13.17
C TRP A 43 0.45 -0.93 -13.40
N LEU A 44 0.93 0.13 -14.04
CA LEU A 44 0.18 1.32 -14.40
C LEU A 44 -0.37 1.26 -15.83
N GLU A 45 0.15 0.36 -16.66
CA GLU A 45 -0.25 0.22 -18.07
C GLU A 45 -1.58 -0.54 -18.23
N HIS A 46 -1.88 -1.45 -17.31
CA HIS A 46 -3.06 -2.30 -17.38
C HIS A 46 -3.90 -2.24 -16.10
N HIS A 47 -5.21 -2.48 -16.24
CA HIS A 47 -6.15 -2.52 -15.11
C HIS A 47 -6.00 -3.76 -14.21
N GLY A 48 -5.02 -4.62 -14.44
CA GLY A 48 -4.87 -5.89 -13.72
C GLY A 48 -4.33 -5.77 -12.29
N THR A 49 -3.66 -4.66 -11.95
CA THR A 49 -3.04 -4.50 -10.63
C THR A 49 -3.93 -3.67 -9.72
N MET A 50 -4.32 -4.25 -8.58
CA MET A 50 -5.19 -3.62 -7.59
C MET A 50 -4.40 -3.14 -6.37
N LEU A 51 -4.70 -1.92 -5.93
CA LEU A 51 -4.52 -1.49 -4.56
C LEU A 51 -5.69 -2.02 -3.74
N VAL A 52 -5.38 -2.73 -2.66
CA VAL A 52 -6.39 -3.26 -1.75
C VAL A 52 -6.09 -2.80 -0.33
N ILE A 53 -7.10 -2.21 0.30
CA ILE A 53 -7.01 -1.71 1.67
C ILE A 53 -8.05 -2.45 2.51
N LYS A 54 -7.60 -3.32 3.41
CA LYS A 54 -8.46 -4.07 4.33
C LYS A 54 -8.48 -3.43 5.71
N LEU A 55 -9.67 -3.25 6.27
CA LEU A 55 -9.89 -2.68 7.59
C LEU A 55 -10.15 -3.77 8.63
N TYR A 56 -9.48 -3.67 9.78
CA TYR A 56 -9.58 -4.61 10.88
C TYR A 56 -9.76 -3.91 12.23
N CYS A 57 -10.62 -4.47 13.07
CA CYS A 57 -10.80 -4.07 14.46
C CYS A 57 -9.98 -4.99 15.38
N LYS A 58 -8.97 -4.43 16.06
CA LYS A 58 -8.17 -5.10 17.07
C LYS A 58 -9.05 -5.52 18.25
N ARG A 59 -9.07 -6.82 18.58
CA ARG A 59 -9.77 -7.37 19.74
C ARG A 59 -8.87 -8.36 20.49
N LYS A 60 -9.30 -8.77 21.69
CA LYS A 60 -8.54 -9.72 22.53
C LYS A 60 -8.52 -11.14 21.93
N LEU A 61 -9.63 -11.58 21.33
CA LEU A 61 -9.81 -12.93 20.79
C LEU A 61 -9.80 -12.93 19.24
N GLY A 62 -8.77 -12.31 18.67
CA GLY A 62 -8.60 -12.22 17.21
C GLY A 62 -9.18 -10.94 16.61
N ASP A 63 -8.49 -10.42 15.60
CA ASP A 63 -8.88 -9.18 14.95
C ASP A 63 -10.10 -9.42 14.04
N ARG A 64 -11.13 -8.57 14.17
CA ARG A 64 -12.36 -8.67 13.37
C ARG A 64 -12.17 -7.92 12.06
N TYR A 65 -12.38 -8.60 10.94
CA TYR A 65 -12.51 -7.95 9.62
C TYR A 65 -13.71 -7.01 9.60
N ILE A 66 -13.53 -5.81 9.05
CA ILE A 66 -14.58 -4.79 8.92
C ILE A 66 -15.05 -4.69 7.48
N GLY A 67 -14.12 -4.66 6.53
CA GLY A 67 -14.39 -4.42 5.12
C GLY A 67 -13.12 -4.02 4.38
N GLU A 68 -13.25 -3.73 3.10
CA GLU A 68 -12.12 -3.41 2.23
C GLU A 68 -12.46 -2.44 1.10
N VAL A 69 -11.44 -1.86 0.51
CA VAL A 69 -11.52 -1.06 -0.72
C VAL A 69 -10.58 -1.67 -1.74
N HIS A 70 -11.07 -1.91 -2.95
CA HIS A 70 -10.29 -2.33 -4.11
C HIS A 70 -10.30 -1.24 -5.15
N GLN A 71 -9.12 -0.83 -5.62
CA GLN A 71 -8.99 0.17 -6.67
C GLN A 71 -7.86 -0.22 -7.63
N SER A 72 -8.11 -0.06 -8.94
CA SER A 72 -7.07 -0.29 -9.94
C SER A 72 -5.99 0.77 -9.81
N LEU A 73 -4.71 0.36 -9.75
CA LEU A 73 -3.61 1.31 -9.75
C LEU A 73 -3.61 2.19 -10.99
N LYS A 74 -3.96 1.63 -12.15
CA LYS A 74 -4.11 2.39 -13.40
C LYS A 74 -5.18 3.48 -13.28
N GLN A 75 -6.34 3.17 -12.68
CA GLN A 75 -7.40 4.18 -12.49
C GLN A 75 -6.94 5.31 -11.58
N LEU A 76 -6.28 4.98 -10.47
CA LEU A 76 -5.70 5.99 -9.57
C LEU A 76 -4.63 6.82 -10.29
N TYR A 77 -3.78 6.18 -11.08
CA TYR A 77 -2.74 6.87 -11.85
C TYR A 77 -3.31 7.83 -12.89
N ASP A 78 -4.24 7.35 -13.73
CA ASP A 78 -4.89 8.15 -14.76
C ASP A 78 -5.68 9.32 -14.15
N TYR A 79 -6.31 9.12 -12.99
CA TYR A 79 -7.03 10.16 -12.28
C TYR A 79 -6.10 11.25 -11.72
N ALA A 80 -4.97 10.87 -11.15
CA ALA A 80 -4.03 11.80 -10.54
C ALA A 80 -3.13 12.53 -11.56
N LYS A 81 -2.87 11.93 -12.73
CA LYS A 81 -2.01 12.49 -13.78
C LYS A 81 -2.37 13.94 -14.17
N PRO A 82 -3.63 14.29 -14.50
CA PRO A 82 -3.98 15.69 -14.79
C PRO A 82 -3.96 16.61 -13.56
N LEU A 83 -3.83 16.08 -12.35
CA LEU A 83 -3.86 16.81 -11.08
C LEU A 83 -2.45 17.04 -10.47
N GLY A 84 -1.39 16.75 -11.22
CA GLY A 84 -0.01 16.85 -10.72
C GLY A 84 0.43 15.62 -9.92
N ASP A 85 0.02 14.44 -10.38
CA ASP A 85 0.40 13.11 -9.87
C ASP A 85 -0.05 12.82 -8.43
N SER A 86 -0.96 13.61 -7.87
CA SER A 86 -1.52 13.41 -6.54
C SER A 86 -3.01 13.68 -6.50
N ALA A 87 -3.71 12.99 -5.60
CA ALA A 87 -5.14 13.16 -5.42
C ALA A 87 -5.60 12.71 -4.03
N VAL A 88 -6.79 13.16 -3.66
CA VAL A 88 -7.55 12.68 -2.50
C VAL A 88 -8.82 12.01 -3.02
N VAL A 89 -9.09 10.80 -2.56
CA VAL A 89 -10.22 9.99 -3.02
C VAL A 89 -10.93 9.35 -1.82
N CYS A 90 -12.24 9.14 -1.97
CA CYS A 90 -13.08 8.46 -0.99
C CYS A 90 -13.86 7.36 -1.70
N PHE A 91 -13.80 6.15 -1.16
CA PHE A 91 -14.51 5.00 -1.71
C PHE A 91 -15.40 4.35 -0.65
N PRO A 92 -16.55 3.79 -1.04
CA PRO A 92 -17.35 2.97 -0.15
C PRO A 92 -16.55 1.74 0.28
N VAL A 93 -16.64 1.41 1.56
CA VAL A 93 -16.05 0.18 2.10
C VAL A 93 -16.95 -0.99 1.72
N GLN A 94 -16.37 -2.02 1.13
CA GLN A 94 -17.07 -3.23 0.73
C GLN A 94 -16.94 -4.31 1.80
N VAL A 95 -18.01 -5.07 2.01
CA VAL A 95 -18.04 -6.24 2.90
C VAL A 95 -18.57 -7.42 2.10
N GLY A 96 -17.66 -8.26 1.60
CA GLY A 96 -18.01 -9.26 0.60
C GLY A 96 -18.33 -8.57 -0.73
N SER A 97 -19.47 -8.90 -1.35
CA SER A 97 -19.90 -8.28 -2.62
C SER A 97 -20.79 -7.04 -2.44
N ALA A 98 -21.07 -6.63 -1.20
CA ALA A 98 -21.96 -5.51 -0.91
C ALA A 98 -21.17 -4.28 -0.47
N GLU A 99 -21.58 -3.10 -0.93
CA GLU A 99 -21.11 -1.83 -0.40
C GLU A 99 -21.75 -1.56 0.96
N SER A 100 -20.96 -1.06 1.91
CA SER A 100 -21.43 -0.59 3.21
C SER A 100 -21.63 0.93 3.19
N GLU A 101 -22.37 1.44 4.17
CA GLU A 101 -22.52 2.90 4.38
C GLU A 101 -21.20 3.58 4.79
N GLY A 102 -20.19 2.81 5.20
CA GLY A 102 -18.88 3.33 5.58
C GLY A 102 -18.05 3.73 4.36
N GLN A 103 -17.25 4.78 4.51
CA GLN A 103 -16.32 5.23 3.48
C GLN A 103 -14.89 5.24 4.01
N LEU A 104 -13.94 4.98 3.11
CA LEU A 104 -12.51 5.16 3.36
C LEU A 104 -11.98 6.24 2.42
N CYS A 105 -11.50 7.32 3.03
CA CYS A 105 -10.81 8.39 2.32
C CYS A 105 -9.30 8.29 2.52
N PHE A 106 -8.53 8.48 1.45
CA PHE A 106 -7.08 8.56 1.51
C PHE A 106 -6.52 9.48 0.43
N SER A 107 -5.36 10.06 0.71
CA SER A 107 -4.54 10.78 -0.26
C SER A 107 -3.46 9.86 -0.81
N TYR A 108 -3.11 10.02 -2.08
CA TYR A 108 -1.99 9.32 -2.69
C TYR A 108 -1.22 10.23 -3.65
N ARG A 109 0.01 9.83 -3.96
CA ARG A 109 0.88 10.47 -4.93
C ARG A 109 1.71 9.43 -5.64
N PHE A 110 1.80 9.53 -6.96
CA PHE A 110 2.77 8.80 -7.76
C PHE A 110 4.06 9.62 -7.81
N GLY A 111 5.16 8.99 -7.40
CA GLY A 111 6.47 9.62 -7.33
C GLY A 111 7.24 9.50 -8.64
N GLU A 112 8.48 10.01 -8.62
CA GLU A 112 9.39 9.92 -9.75
C GLU A 112 9.75 8.48 -10.10
N LYS A 113 9.94 8.23 -11.40
CA LYS A 113 10.42 6.96 -11.90
C LYS A 113 11.90 6.81 -11.54
N VAL A 114 12.23 5.72 -10.86
CA VAL A 114 13.62 5.36 -10.59
C VAL A 114 14.00 4.24 -11.55
N ALA A 115 14.90 4.53 -12.49
CA ALA A 115 15.50 3.51 -13.32
C ALA A 115 16.55 2.77 -12.48
N ILE A 116 16.25 1.53 -12.07
CA ILE A 116 17.26 0.65 -11.51
C ILE A 116 18.00 0.04 -12.70
N GLU A 117 19.11 0.65 -13.10
CA GLU A 117 19.99 0.05 -14.08
C GLU A 117 20.48 -1.29 -13.54
N LYS A 118 20.24 -2.38 -14.29
CA LYS A 118 20.58 -3.76 -13.91
C LYS A 118 22.06 -3.92 -13.50
N LEU A 119 22.93 -3.06 -13.99
CA LEU A 119 24.36 -2.98 -13.66
C LEU A 119 24.59 -2.56 -12.20
N MET A 120 23.89 -1.53 -11.72
CA MET A 120 24.01 -1.02 -10.34
C MET A 120 23.57 -2.06 -9.30
N LEU A 121 22.60 -2.91 -9.62
CA LEU A 121 22.17 -4.00 -8.75
C LEU A 121 23.21 -5.12 -8.68
N ALA A 122 23.82 -5.47 -9.83
CA ALA A 122 24.85 -6.50 -9.91
C ALA A 122 26.14 -6.06 -9.18
N GLU A 123 26.54 -4.79 -9.32
CA GLU A 123 27.70 -4.22 -8.59
C GLU A 123 27.47 -4.18 -7.08
N SER A 124 26.25 -3.84 -6.64
CA SER A 124 25.90 -3.88 -5.22
C SER A 124 25.99 -5.30 -4.65
N ILE A 125 25.40 -6.31 -5.30
CA ILE A 125 25.50 -7.71 -4.86
C ILE A 125 26.95 -8.21 -4.88
N ALA A 126 27.72 -7.88 -5.92
CA ALA A 126 29.13 -8.23 -6.00
C ALA A 126 29.93 -7.62 -4.85
N SER A 127 29.69 -6.35 -4.50
CA SER A 127 30.36 -5.69 -3.38
C SER A 127 30.06 -6.35 -2.03
N PHE A 128 28.81 -6.77 -1.79
CA PHE A 128 28.41 -7.51 -0.59
C PHE A 128 29.07 -8.90 -0.49
N LEU A 129 29.26 -9.58 -1.62
CA LEU A 129 29.93 -10.89 -1.68
C LEU A 129 31.45 -10.78 -1.52
N VAL A 130 32.04 -9.66 -1.97
CA VAL A 130 33.48 -9.40 -1.86
C VAL A 130 33.87 -9.01 -0.42
N THR A 131 32.98 -8.41 0.38
CA THR A 131 33.26 -7.98 1.76
C THR A 131 32.81 -8.98 2.84
N GLY A 132 32.83 -10.30 2.55
CA GLY A 132 32.57 -11.32 3.56
C GLY A 132 33.57 -11.25 4.75
N PRO A 133 33.13 -11.56 5.99
CA PRO A 133 33.95 -11.44 7.19
C PRO A 133 34.97 -12.58 7.27
N GLY A 134 36.09 -12.45 6.58
CA GLY A 134 37.09 -13.50 6.52
C GLY A 134 38.37 -13.05 5.82
N GLY A 135 39.09 -12.13 6.44
CA GLY A 135 40.38 -11.65 5.95
C GLY A 135 41.32 -11.29 7.08
N ALA A 136 41.44 -12.16 8.08
CA ALA A 136 42.56 -12.17 9.01
C ALA A 136 43.46 -13.36 8.63
N ILE A 137 44.63 -13.06 8.08
CA ILE A 137 45.85 -13.87 8.26
C ILE A 137 46.97 -12.88 8.56
#